data_AF-A0A8I0KTZ4-F1
#
_entry.id   AF-A0A8I0KTZ4-F1
#
_cell.length_a   1.000
_cell.length_b   1.000
_cell.length_c   1.000
_cell.angle_alpha   90.00
_cell.angle_beta   90.00
_cell.angle_gamma   90.00
#
_symmetry.space_group_name_H-M   'P 1'
#
loop_
_entity.id
_entity.type
_entity.pdbx_description
1 polymer ?
#
loop_
_entity_poly.entity_id
_entity_poly.type
_entity_poly.pdbx_seq_one_letter_code
_entity_poly.pdbx_strand_id
1 'polypeptide(L)'
;MNRVPLVQIVRTAALPAVAILIIGYFASAALVGPNGLFALGGYRTQLQAKTAELQRFEAARDRLRHHAKLLDPSKVDPDFGEELVRRSTGQVRPDEIIIPRN
;
A
#
# COMPACT_ATOMS: atom_id res chain seq x y z
N MET A 1 31.51 -16.91 -59.76
CA MET A 1 31.33 -17.20 -58.31
C MET A 1 31.88 -15.99 -57.54
N ASN A 2 31.03 -14.98 -57.31
CA ASN A 2 31.46 -13.73 -56.67
C ASN A 2 31.68 -13.96 -55.18
N ARG A 3 32.95 -14.03 -54.76
CA ARG A 3 33.30 -14.08 -53.34
C ARG A 3 33.27 -12.65 -52.83
N VAL A 4 32.12 -12.24 -52.30
CA VAL A 4 32.03 -10.96 -51.59
C VAL A 4 33.01 -11.05 -50.40
N PRO A 5 33.99 -10.16 -50.28
CA PRO A 5 34.95 -10.22 -49.20
C PRO A 5 34.20 -10.06 -47.87
N LEU A 6 34.49 -10.95 -46.91
CA LEU A 6 33.88 -10.96 -45.57
C LEU A 6 33.85 -9.56 -44.93
N VAL A 7 34.89 -8.76 -45.17
CA VAL A 7 35.04 -7.38 -44.69
C VAL A 7 33.94 -6.45 -45.21
N GLN A 8 33.47 -6.61 -46.45
CA GLN A 8 32.35 -5.82 -46.99
C GLN A 8 31.03 -6.20 -46.32
N ILE A 9 30.80 -7.48 -46.05
CA ILE A 9 29.60 -7.97 -45.35
C ILE A 9 29.57 -7.43 -43.92
N VAL A 10 30.72 -7.47 -43.23
CA VAL A 10 30.83 -6.93 -41.86
C VAL A 10 30.59 -5.42 -41.86
N ARG A 11 31.13 -4.66 -42.82
CA ARG A 11 30.92 -3.21 -42.91
C ARG A 11 29.46 -2.83 -43.14
N THR A 12 28.74 -3.54 -43.99
CA THR A 12 27.31 -3.25 -44.24
C THR A 12 26.41 -3.73 -43.11
N ALA A 13 26.79 -4.79 -42.41
CA ALA A 13 26.03 -5.33 -41.27
C ALA A 13 26.31 -4.59 -39.94
N ALA A 14 27.40 -3.84 -39.82
CA ALA A 14 27.77 -3.17 -38.57
C ALA A 14 26.71 -2.17 -38.08
N LEU A 15 26.19 -1.34 -38.98
CA LEU A 15 25.19 -0.32 -38.63
C LEU A 15 23.86 -0.92 -38.13
N PRO A 16 23.22 -1.88 -38.85
CA PRO A 16 22.00 -2.51 -38.35
C PRO A 16 22.24 -3.35 -37.09
N ALA A 17 23.42 -3.98 -36.94
CA ALA A 17 23.76 -4.71 -35.72
C ALA A 17 23.81 -3.78 -34.49
N VAL A 18 24.44 -2.61 -34.62
CA VAL A 18 24.47 -1.60 -33.56
C VAL A 18 23.05 -1.11 -33.24
N ALA A 19 22.21 -0.87 -34.25
CA ALA A 19 20.83 -0.47 -34.03
C ALA A 19 20.03 -1.52 -33.23
N ILE A 20 20.19 -2.81 -33.56
CA ILE A 20 19.56 -3.91 -32.82
C ILE A 20 20.06 -3.95 -31.37
N LEU A 21 21.35 -3.77 -31.14
CA LEU A 21 21.90 -3.74 -29.78
C LEU A 21 21.33 -2.59 -28.94
N ILE A 22 21.20 -1.40 -29.54
CA ILE A 22 20.58 -0.25 -28.88
C ILE A 22 19.12 -0.55 -28.54
N ILE A 23 18.35 -1.06 -29.49
CA ILE A 23 16.94 -1.44 -29.27
C ILE A 23 16.85 -2.51 -28.18
N GLY A 24 17.69 -3.53 -28.22
CA GLY A 24 17.72 -4.60 -27.22
C GLY A 24 18.04 -4.07 -25.83
N TYR A 25 19.00 -3.14 -25.71
CA TYR A 25 19.30 -2.48 -24.45
C TYR A 25 18.07 -1.74 -23.90
N PHE A 26 17.44 -0.88 -24.70
CA PHE A 26 16.26 -0.14 -24.25
C PHE A 26 15.06 -1.04 -23.95
N ALA A 27 14.83 -2.08 -24.75
CA ALA A 27 13.78 -3.06 -24.50
C ALA A 27 14.00 -3.78 -23.16
N SER A 28 15.24 -4.23 -22.89
CA SER A 28 15.58 -4.89 -21.63
C SER A 28 15.42 -3.95 -20.43
N ALA A 29 15.87 -2.70 -20.55
CA ALA A 29 15.72 -1.68 -19.52
C ALA A 29 14.24 -1.31 -19.26
N ALA A 30 13.40 -1.29 -20.30
CA ALA A 30 11.97 -1.02 -20.15
C ALA A 30 11.21 -2.20 -19.52
N LEU A 31 11.69 -3.44 -19.68
CA LEU A 31 11.08 -4.62 -19.09
C LEU A 31 11.51 -4.81 -17.63
N VAL A 32 12.83 -4.83 -17.38
CA VAL A 32 13.45 -5.24 -16.09
C VAL A 32 13.93 -4.05 -15.25
N GLY A 33 13.88 -2.82 -15.78
CA GLY A 33 14.33 -1.64 -15.06
C GLY A 33 13.48 -1.33 -13.81
N PRO A 34 13.96 -0.43 -12.93
CA PRO A 34 13.27 -0.05 -11.69
C PRO A 34 11.83 0.46 -11.91
N ASN A 35 11.59 1.15 -13.03
CA ASN A 35 10.28 1.63 -13.46
C ASN A 35 9.74 0.83 -14.66
N GLY A 36 10.25 -0.39 -14.86
CA GLY A 36 9.89 -1.22 -16.00
C GLY A 36 8.52 -1.88 -15.86
N LEU A 37 8.08 -2.55 -16.92
CA LEU A 37 6.78 -3.22 -16.98
C LEU A 37 6.59 -4.26 -15.87
N PHE A 38 7.65 -5.00 -15.49
CA PHE A 38 7.56 -5.97 -14.41
C PHE A 38 7.41 -5.34 -13.02
N ALA A 39 7.89 -4.11 -12.83
CA ALA A 39 7.75 -3.38 -11.57
C ALA A 39 6.28 -2.99 -11.30
N LEU A 40 5.46 -2.83 -12.34
CA LEU A 40 4.03 -2.47 -12.21
C LEU A 40 3.25 -3.46 -11.35
N GLY A 41 3.56 -4.77 -11.45
CA GLY A 41 2.95 -5.79 -10.61
C GLY A 41 3.27 -5.60 -9.12
N GLY A 42 4.55 -5.37 -8.81
CA GLY A 42 5.03 -5.14 -7.44
C GLY A 42 4.52 -3.82 -6.83
N TYR A 43 4.33 -2.78 -7.66
CA TYR A 43 3.72 -1.53 -7.20
C TYR A 43 2.25 -1.71 -6.82
N ARG A 44 1.48 -2.50 -7.58
CA ARG A 44 0.07 -2.77 -7.26
C ARG A 44 -0.07 -3.49 -5.93
N THR A 45 0.77 -4.48 -5.66
CA THR A 45 0.73 -5.22 -4.38
C THR A 45 1.15 -4.33 -3.20
N GLN A 46 2.18 -3.51 -3.37
CA GLN A 46 2.60 -2.54 -2.33
C GLN A 46 1.50 -1.50 -2.07
N LEU A 47 0.88 -0.98 -3.13
CA LEU A 47 -0.22 -0.04 -3.02
C LEU A 47 -1.39 -0.67 -2.27
N GLN A 48 -1.79 -1.90 -2.63
CA GLN A 48 -2.85 -2.62 -1.93
C GLN A 48 -2.54 -2.82 -0.45
N ALA A 49 -1.30 -3.22 -0.11
CA ALA A 49 -0.88 -3.40 1.27
C ALA A 49 -0.94 -2.08 2.06
N LYS A 50 -0.45 -0.98 1.47
CA LYS A 50 -0.48 0.35 2.09
C LYS A 50 -1.89 0.91 2.22
N THR A 51 -2.76 0.69 1.24
CA THR A 51 -4.17 1.05 1.33
C THR A 51 -4.89 0.28 2.44
N ALA A 52 -4.63 -1.02 2.57
CA ALA A 52 -5.19 -1.83 3.66
C ALA A 52 -4.69 -1.36 5.04
N GLU A 53 -3.42 -0.99 5.14
CA GLU A 53 -2.84 -0.41 6.35
C GLU A 53 -3.48 0.94 6.70
N LEU A 54 -3.66 1.83 5.72
CA LEU A 54 -4.34 3.11 5.89
C LEU A 54 -5.78 2.94 6.39
N GLN A 55 -6.56 2.05 5.78
CA GLN A 55 -7.94 1.80 6.19
C GLN A 55 -8.05 1.35 7.65
N ARG A 56 -7.10 0.54 8.14
CA ARG A 56 -7.06 0.12 9.55
C ARG A 56 -6.81 1.31 10.47
N PHE A 57 -5.85 2.16 10.13
CA PHE A 57 -5.53 3.33 10.94
C PHE A 57 -6.63 4.40 10.91
N GLU A 58 -7.28 4.61 9.76
CA GLU A 58 -8.43 5.50 9.66
C GLU A 58 -9.58 5.02 10.52
N ALA A 59 -9.92 3.73 10.46
CA ALA A 59 -10.96 3.16 11.32
C ALA A 59 -10.64 3.31 12.81
N ALA A 60 -9.38 3.10 13.22
CA ALA A 60 -8.96 3.31 14.61
C ALA A 60 -9.05 4.79 15.01
N ARG A 61 -8.58 5.69 14.15
CA ARG A 61 -8.65 7.14 14.37
C ARG A 61 -10.09 7.61 14.50
N ASP A 62 -10.99 7.12 13.67
CA ASP A 62 -12.38 7.56 13.67
C ASP A 62 -13.13 7.05 14.91
N ARG A 63 -12.84 5.83 15.38
CA ARG A 63 -13.32 5.35 16.69
C ARG A 63 -12.83 6.22 17.85
N LEU A 64 -11.53 6.55 17.86
CA LEU A 64 -10.95 7.40 18.90
C LEU A 64 -11.54 8.82 18.87
N ARG A 65 -11.73 9.39 17.67
CA ARG A 65 -12.39 10.69 17.50
C ARG A 65 -13.83 10.66 18.02
N HIS A 66 -14.56 9.58 17.74
CA HIS A 66 -15.91 9.41 18.28
C HIS A 66 -15.90 9.38 19.81
N HIS A 67 -15.04 8.58 20.43
CA HIS A 67 -14.93 8.53 21.89
C HIS A 67 -14.48 9.86 22.49
N ALA A 68 -13.52 10.55 21.87
CA ALA A 68 -13.07 11.85 22.31
C ALA A 68 -14.20 12.89 22.27
N LYS A 69 -15.05 12.82 21.24
CA LYS A 69 -16.25 13.67 21.14
C LYS A 69 -17.27 13.38 22.24
N LEU A 70 -17.47 12.10 22.61
CA LEU A 70 -18.35 11.73 23.70
C LEU A 70 -17.82 12.19 25.08
N LEU A 71 -16.51 12.38 25.20
CA LEU A 71 -15.84 12.83 26.42
C LEU A 71 -15.53 14.33 26.43
N ASP A 72 -16.13 15.10 25.51
CA ASP A 72 -15.92 16.56 25.44
C ASP A 72 -16.40 17.25 26.73
N PRO A 73 -15.54 17.95 27.50
CA PRO A 73 -15.90 18.59 28.76
C PRO A 73 -17.08 19.57 28.68
N SER A 74 -17.35 20.11 27.49
CA SER A 74 -18.47 21.03 27.26
C SER A 74 -19.83 20.33 27.12
N LYS A 75 -19.83 19.06 26.68
CA LYS A 75 -21.00 18.20 26.51
C LYS A 75 -20.61 16.72 26.63
N VAL A 76 -20.20 16.30 27.83
CA VAL A 76 -19.90 14.90 28.11
C VAL A 76 -21.19 14.08 28.01
N ASP A 77 -21.12 12.96 27.30
CA ASP A 77 -22.15 11.94 27.34
C ASP A 77 -22.09 11.22 28.70
N PRO A 78 -23.10 11.38 29.58
CA PRO A 78 -23.06 10.85 30.94
C PRO A 78 -23.05 9.32 30.95
N ASP A 79 -23.69 8.66 29.99
CA ASP A 79 -23.78 7.20 29.92
C ASP A 79 -22.42 6.60 29.50
N PHE A 80 -21.76 7.21 28.50
CA PHE A 80 -20.44 6.75 28.07
C PHE A 80 -19.35 7.01 29.13
N GLY A 81 -19.43 8.13 29.84
CA GLY A 81 -18.55 8.45 30.96
C GLY A 81 -18.73 7.48 32.14
N GLU A 82 -19.97 7.20 32.54
CA GLU A 82 -20.27 6.24 33.62
C GLU A 82 -19.78 4.83 33.27
N GLU A 83 -20.02 4.38 32.04
CA GLU A 83 -19.58 3.08 31.55
C GLU A 83 -18.04 2.94 31.54
N LEU A 84 -17.31 4.00 31.17
CA LEU A 84 -15.84 4.01 31.22
C LEU A 84 -15.30 3.93 32.65
N VAL A 85 -15.93 4.63 33.60
CA VAL A 85 -15.56 4.57 35.03
C VAL A 85 -15.81 3.17 35.58
N ARG A 86 -16.96 2.57 35.27
CA ARG A 86 -17.28 1.18 35.66
C ARG A 86 -16.29 0.18 35.12
N ARG A 87 -15.98 0.22 33.81
CA ARG A 87 -15.02 -0.71 33.19
C ARG A 87 -13.61 -0.56 33.75
N SER A 88 -13.17 0.66 34.04
CA SER A 88 -11.80 0.91 34.53
C SER A 88 -11.62 0.65 36.02
N THR A 89 -12.67 0.87 36.84
CA THR A 89 -12.58 0.78 38.30
C THR A 89 -13.14 -0.55 38.83
N GLY A 90 -13.89 -1.30 38.02
CA GLY A 90 -14.53 -2.55 38.42
C GLY A 90 -15.63 -2.40 39.47
N GLN A 91 -16.01 -1.16 39.80
CA GLN A 91 -17.10 -0.88 40.73
C GLN A 91 -18.43 -0.99 39.99
N VAL A 92 -19.24 -1.96 40.41
CA VAL A 92 -20.63 -2.15 39.98
C VAL A 92 -21.49 -1.87 41.20
N ARG A 93 -22.59 -1.12 41.06
CA ARG A 93 -23.50 -0.93 42.18
C ARG A 93 -24.15 -2.29 42.53
N PRO A 94 -24.46 -2.55 43.81
CA PRO A 94 -25.01 -3.84 44.24
C PRO A 94 -26.33 -4.23 43.55
N ASP A 95 -27.03 -3.28 42.95
CA ASP A 95 -28.37 -3.40 42.35
C ASP A 95 -28.39 -3.51 40.81
N GLU A 96 -27.23 -3.63 40.14
CA GLU A 96 -27.18 -3.66 38.67
C GLU A 96 -26.93 -5.01 38.01
N ILE A 97 -27.61 -5.21 36.89
CA ILE A 97 -27.55 -6.40 36.05
C ILE A 97 -26.79 -6.06 34.76
N ILE A 98 -25.64 -6.72 34.52
CA ILE A 98 -24.88 -6.60 33.27
C ILE A 98 -25.50 -7.54 32.23
N ILE A 99 -26.00 -6.99 31.11
CA ILE A 99 -26.48 -7.79 29.99
C ILE A 99 -25.33 -7.99 29.01
N PRO A 100 -24.77 -9.21 28.86
CA PRO A 100 -23.73 -9.46 27.86
C PRO A 100 -24.33 -9.32 26.46
N ARG A 101 -23.61 -8.63 25.57
CA ARG A 101 -23.97 -8.52 24.15
C ARG A 101 -23.38 -9.73 23.41
N ASN A 102 -24.26 -10.56 22.86
CA ASN A 102 -23.98 -11.74 22.03
C ASN A 102 -23.19 -11.36 20.77
#